data_AF-A0AAW7QXR4-F1
#
_entry.id   AF-A0AAW7QXR4-F1
#
_cell.length_a   1.000
_cell.length_b   1.000
_cell.length_c   1.000
_cell.angle_alpha   90.00
_cell.angle_beta   90.00
_cell.angle_gamma   90.00
#
_symmetry.space_group_name_H-M   'P 1'
#
loop_
_entity.id
_entity.type
_entity.pdbx_description
1 polymer ?
#
loop_
_entity_poly.entity_id
_entity_poly.type
_entity_poly.pdbx_seq_one_letter_code
_entity_poly.pdbx_strand_id
1 'polypeptide(L)'
;MKQMLAQVTSLETLSKNVYQVVLALPEAMTFAAGQYLQVVMDERDKRPFSIASCPSSTTTVELHIGAMPDNPYAMEVIEAIRNNGELTIEAPLGQASYRANSDRAMILIAGGTGFSYTWSILQAHLRDDTQRPVTLYWGGRAPEDLYYDARLRELSKQHKNFHYRPVVEQANANWHGAIGLVHHAVLAEQTDLNEADVYVAGRFEMVRIIRDEFHGQGLPLQQLYGDALAFI
;
A
#
# COMPACT_ATOMS: atom_id res chain seq x y z
N MET A 1 -19.17 -4.62 6.70
CA MET A 1 -18.85 -3.23 7.05
C MET A 1 -19.49 -2.94 8.38
N LYS A 2 -18.71 -2.49 9.36
CA LYS A 2 -19.20 -2.05 10.67
C LYS A 2 -18.50 -0.75 11.04
N GLN A 3 -19.25 0.17 11.62
CA GLN A 3 -18.71 1.38 12.23
C GLN A 3 -18.30 1.07 13.68
N MET A 4 -17.10 1.48 14.07
CA MET A 4 -16.55 1.22 15.40
C MET A 4 -15.62 2.35 15.86
N LEU A 5 -15.55 2.56 17.17
CA LEU A 5 -14.60 3.48 17.79
C LEU A 5 -13.33 2.71 18.16
N ALA A 6 -12.20 3.07 17.54
CA ALA A 6 -10.92 2.42 17.73
C ALA A 6 -9.95 3.34 18.48
N GLN A 7 -9.22 2.78 19.44
CA GLN A 7 -8.24 3.52 20.23
C GLN A 7 -6.92 3.61 19.49
N VAL A 8 -6.27 4.77 19.49
CA VAL A 8 -4.95 4.95 18.88
C VAL A 8 -3.89 4.55 19.89
N THR A 9 -3.20 3.44 19.63
CA THR A 9 -2.17 2.91 20.53
C THR A 9 -0.76 3.38 20.17
N SER A 10 -0.54 3.81 18.92
CA SER A 10 0.71 4.42 18.50
C SER A 10 0.47 5.44 17.38
N LEU A 11 1.21 6.55 17.44
CA LEU A 11 1.32 7.57 16.40
C LEU A 11 2.80 7.92 16.25
N GLU A 12 3.44 7.43 15.20
CA GLU A 12 4.87 7.62 14.93
C GLU A 12 5.09 8.30 13.57
N THR A 13 6.18 9.06 13.45
CA THR A 13 6.57 9.69 12.19
C THR A 13 7.52 8.76 11.43
N LEU A 14 7.09 8.26 10.26
CA LEU A 14 7.89 7.38 9.40
C LEU A 14 8.80 8.16 8.44
N SER A 15 8.32 9.29 7.95
CA SER A 15 9.09 10.24 7.15
C SER A 15 8.55 11.66 7.37
N LYS A 16 9.11 12.65 6.67
CA LYS A 16 8.75 14.07 6.83
C LYS A 16 7.24 14.32 6.92
N ASN A 17 6.44 13.61 6.12
CA ASN A 17 5.00 13.80 6.00
C ASN A 17 4.19 12.49 6.09
N VAL A 18 4.77 11.41 6.60
CA VAL A 18 4.09 10.11 6.71
C VAL A 18 4.06 9.67 8.15
N TYR A 19 2.86 9.34 8.64
CA TYR A 19 2.62 8.88 9.99
C TYR A 19 2.18 7.41 10.01
N GLN A 20 2.79 6.62 10.87
CA GLN A 20 2.27 5.31 11.26
C GLN A 20 1.23 5.51 12.34
N VAL A 21 0.04 4.95 12.13
CA VAL A 21 -1.04 4.95 13.11
C VAL A 21 -1.42 3.51 13.40
N VAL A 22 -1.32 3.10 14.66
CA VAL A 22 -1.78 1.78 15.10
C VAL A 22 -3.07 1.97 15.90
N LEU A 23 -4.12 1.27 15.47
CA LEU A 23 -5.43 1.28 16.08
C LEU A 23 -5.69 -0.04 16.78
N ALA A 24 -6.09 0.00 18.06
CA ALA A 24 -6.70 -1.11 18.75
C ALA A 24 -8.21 -1.11 18.49
N LEU A 25 -8.70 -2.21 17.95
CA LEU A 25 -10.12 -2.40 17.64
C LEU A 25 -10.88 -2.85 18.89
N PRO A 26 -12.13 -2.37 19.09
CA PRO A 26 -12.94 -2.77 20.24
C PRO A 26 -13.39 -4.24 20.16
N GLU A 27 -13.35 -4.83 18.97
CA GLU A 27 -13.66 -6.23 18.71
C GLU A 27 -12.78 -6.74 17.55
N ALA A 28 -12.61 -8.06 17.48
CA ALA A 28 -11.86 -8.67 16.40
C ALA A 28 -12.55 -8.44 15.04
N MET A 29 -11.80 -7.99 14.06
CA MET A 29 -12.24 -7.78 12.68
C MET A 29 -11.50 -8.73 11.74
N THR A 30 -12.24 -9.44 10.89
CA THR A 30 -11.69 -10.16 9.75
C THR A 30 -11.67 -9.25 8.53
N PHE A 31 -10.54 -9.18 7.83
CA PHE A 31 -10.37 -8.47 6.58
C PHE A 31 -9.41 -9.24 5.66
N ALA A 32 -9.35 -8.89 4.39
CA ALA A 32 -8.39 -9.44 3.43
C ALA A 32 -7.25 -8.45 3.18
N ALA A 33 -6.03 -8.97 2.94
CA ALA A 33 -4.88 -8.12 2.66
C ALA A 33 -5.12 -7.29 1.39
N GLY A 34 -4.87 -5.98 1.48
CA GLY A 34 -5.21 -5.01 0.44
C GLY A 34 -6.52 -4.25 0.68
N GLN A 35 -7.35 -4.65 1.65
CA GLN A 35 -8.53 -3.88 2.04
C GLN A 35 -8.18 -2.57 2.77
N TYR A 36 -9.13 -1.65 2.77
CA TYR A 36 -9.01 -0.35 3.42
C TYR A 36 -10.11 -0.14 4.48
N LEU A 37 -9.93 0.90 5.29
CA LEU A 37 -10.95 1.44 6.19
C LEU A 37 -11.23 2.90 5.84
N GLN A 38 -12.34 3.42 6.31
CA GLN A 38 -12.63 4.85 6.27
C GLN A 38 -12.60 5.42 7.69
N VAL A 39 -11.88 6.53 7.88
CA VAL A 39 -12.00 7.35 9.09
C VAL A 39 -13.21 8.25 8.93
N VAL A 40 -14.15 8.19 9.88
CA VAL A 40 -15.37 8.99 9.89
C VAL A 40 -15.07 10.31 10.61
N MET A 41 -14.89 11.37 9.83
CA MET A 41 -14.69 12.74 10.35
C MET A 41 -16.03 13.44 10.58
N ASP A 42 -17.04 13.11 9.77
CA ASP A 42 -18.44 13.52 9.90
C ASP A 42 -19.33 12.52 9.10
N GLU A 43 -20.65 12.63 9.19
CA GLU A 43 -21.62 11.78 8.46
C GLU A 43 -21.37 11.75 6.95
N ARG A 44 -20.90 12.87 6.38
CA ARG A 44 -20.64 13.05 4.94
C ARG A 44 -19.15 13.09 4.60
N ASP A 45 -18.26 13.00 5.59
CA ASP A 45 -16.82 13.07 5.40
C ASP A 45 -16.15 11.80 5.94
N LYS A 46 -15.89 10.88 5.00
CA LYS A 46 -15.30 9.57 5.26
C LYS A 46 -14.03 9.41 4.45
N ARG A 47 -12.90 9.28 5.14
CA ARG A 47 -11.56 9.38 4.56
C ARG A 47 -10.92 8.00 4.43
N PRO A 48 -10.71 7.48 3.20
CA PRO A 48 -10.21 6.12 3.01
C PRO A 48 -8.70 6.02 3.26
N PHE A 49 -8.28 4.99 4.00
CA PHE A 49 -6.88 4.63 4.21
C PHE A 49 -6.73 3.10 4.13
N SER A 50 -5.84 2.63 3.25
CA SER A 50 -5.51 1.20 3.15
C SER A 50 -4.93 0.70 4.47
N ILE A 51 -5.39 -0.49 4.88
CA ILE A 51 -4.84 -1.17 6.05
C ILE A 51 -3.45 -1.69 5.66
N ALA A 52 -2.43 -1.28 6.40
CA ALA A 52 -1.02 -1.64 6.18
C ALA A 52 -0.64 -2.94 6.88
N SER A 53 -1.33 -3.33 7.96
CA SER A 53 -1.05 -4.54 8.73
C SER A 53 -1.52 -5.82 8.01
N CYS A 54 -0.94 -6.95 8.42
CA CYS A 54 -1.34 -8.27 7.95
C CYS A 54 -2.68 -8.71 8.58
N PRO A 55 -3.60 -9.36 7.82
CA PRO A 55 -4.87 -9.85 8.34
C PRO A 55 -4.84 -10.85 9.49
N SER A 56 -3.68 -11.43 9.85
CA SER A 56 -3.59 -12.23 11.10
C SER A 56 -3.79 -11.39 12.35
N SER A 57 -3.53 -10.09 12.28
CA SER A 57 -3.87 -9.20 13.39
C SER A 57 -5.34 -8.83 13.30
N THR A 58 -6.16 -9.48 14.12
CA THR A 58 -7.60 -9.28 14.10
C THR A 58 -8.06 -8.18 15.06
N THR A 59 -7.25 -7.84 16.06
CA THR A 59 -7.60 -6.84 17.09
C THR A 59 -6.83 -5.53 16.96
N THR A 60 -5.87 -5.45 16.03
CA THR A 60 -5.17 -4.21 15.71
C THR A 60 -5.03 -4.03 14.21
N VAL A 61 -5.08 -2.78 13.77
CA VAL A 61 -4.78 -2.41 12.39
C VAL A 61 -3.77 -1.28 12.34
N GLU A 62 -2.91 -1.30 11.33
CA GLU A 62 -1.90 -0.27 11.08
C GLU A 62 -2.26 0.51 9.82
N LEU A 63 -2.03 1.82 9.83
CA LEU A 63 -2.20 2.72 8.68
C LEU A 63 -0.91 3.51 8.47
N HIS A 64 -0.55 3.78 7.22
CA HIS A 64 0.39 4.86 6.89
C HIS A 64 -0.34 6.02 6.24
N ILE A 65 -0.40 7.15 6.93
CA ILE A 65 -1.13 8.34 6.53
C ILE A 65 -0.14 9.38 6.03
N GLY A 66 -0.24 9.73 4.74
CA GLY A 66 0.55 10.78 4.12
C GLY A 66 -0.12 12.13 4.31
N ALA A 67 0.32 12.90 5.30
CA ALA A 67 -0.20 14.22 5.65
C ALA A 67 0.82 15.30 5.27
N MET A 68 0.79 15.69 4.00
CA MET A 68 1.58 16.80 3.49
C MET A 68 1.03 18.14 4.04
N PRO A 69 1.86 19.18 4.23
CA PRO A 69 1.40 20.48 4.73
C PRO A 69 0.32 21.14 3.86
N ASP A 70 0.28 20.83 2.56
CA ASP A 70 -0.72 21.29 1.59
C ASP A 70 -1.93 20.35 1.47
N ASN A 71 -1.97 19.27 2.24
CA ASN A 71 -3.08 18.32 2.28
C ASN A 71 -3.82 18.38 3.64
N PRO A 72 -4.78 19.29 3.81
CA PRO A 72 -5.58 19.38 5.03
C PRO A 72 -6.38 18.08 5.29
N TYR A 73 -6.75 17.35 4.23
CA TYR A 73 -7.57 16.15 4.32
C TYR A 73 -6.91 15.02 5.14
N ALA A 74 -5.61 14.80 4.97
CA ALA A 74 -4.90 13.81 5.79
C ALA A 74 -4.43 14.42 7.12
N MET A 75 -4.05 15.70 7.14
CA MET A 75 -3.54 16.35 8.36
C MET A 75 -4.60 16.46 9.46
N GLU A 76 -5.84 16.80 9.12
CA GLU A 76 -6.93 16.88 10.10
C GLU A 76 -7.22 15.53 10.78
N VAL A 77 -6.99 14.40 10.11
CA VAL A 77 -7.08 13.07 10.75
C VAL A 77 -5.99 12.91 11.80
N ILE A 78 -4.76 13.34 11.49
CA ILE A 78 -3.63 13.31 12.43
C ILE A 78 -3.89 14.25 13.62
N GLU A 79 -4.48 15.42 13.39
CA GLU A 79 -4.85 16.36 14.44
C GLU A 79 -5.97 15.80 15.33
N ALA A 80 -6.99 15.17 14.74
CA ALA A 80 -8.04 14.48 15.49
C ALA A 80 -7.47 13.37 16.38
N ILE A 81 -6.52 12.57 15.86
CA ILE A 81 -5.79 11.57 16.66
C ILE A 81 -5.07 12.23 17.83
N ARG A 82 -4.31 13.32 17.60
CA ARG A 82 -3.53 14.00 18.66
C ARG A 82 -4.43 14.58 19.75
N ASN A 83 -5.62 15.06 19.39
CA ASN A 83 -6.54 15.69 20.32
C ASN A 83 -7.37 14.68 21.13
N ASN A 84 -7.79 13.59 20.48
CA ASN A 84 -8.79 12.68 21.06
C ASN A 84 -8.21 11.33 21.48
N GLY A 85 -7.10 10.88 20.87
CA GLY A 85 -6.52 9.55 21.11
C GLY A 85 -7.31 8.38 20.53
N GLU A 86 -8.36 8.65 19.76
CA GLU A 86 -9.26 7.64 19.18
C GLU A 86 -9.80 8.09 17.82
N LEU A 87 -10.27 7.13 17.02
CA LEU A 87 -10.91 7.37 15.73
C LEU A 87 -12.18 6.53 15.58
N THR A 88 -13.23 7.15 15.05
CA THR A 88 -14.37 6.38 14.52
C THR A 88 -14.03 5.91 13.11
N ILE A 89 -14.13 4.61 12.87
CA ILE A 89 -13.80 3.99 11.58
C ILE A 89 -14.95 3.15 11.04
N GLU A 90 -15.02 3.01 9.71
CA GLU A 90 -15.81 2.01 9.01
C GLU A 90 -14.88 1.02 8.33
N ALA A 91 -15.06 -0.28 8.60
CA ALA A 91 -14.17 -1.33 8.10
C ALA A 91 -14.83 -2.72 8.05
N PRO A 92 -14.23 -3.67 7.30
CA PRO A 92 -13.32 -3.41 6.17
C PRO A 92 -14.10 -2.99 4.92
N LEU A 93 -13.40 -2.34 3.97
CA LEU A 93 -13.87 -1.97 2.64
C LEU A 93 -12.86 -2.37 1.56
N GLY A 94 -13.26 -2.29 0.29
CA GLY A 94 -12.40 -2.58 -0.86
C GLY A 94 -12.52 -4.03 -1.34
N GLN A 95 -12.29 -4.21 -2.64
CA GLN A 95 -12.39 -5.51 -3.32
C GLN A 95 -11.05 -5.96 -3.93
N ALA A 96 -10.10 -5.04 -4.09
CA ALA A 96 -8.75 -5.31 -4.55
C ALA A 96 -7.95 -5.99 -3.44
N SER A 97 -8.08 -7.31 -3.31
CA SER A 97 -7.43 -8.09 -2.25
C SER A 97 -6.54 -9.18 -2.81
N TYR A 98 -5.55 -9.57 -2.02
CA TYR A 98 -4.59 -10.61 -2.34
C TYR A 98 -5.26 -11.94 -2.74
N ARG A 99 -4.87 -12.49 -3.90
CA ARG A 99 -5.36 -13.76 -4.44
C ARG A 99 -4.43 -14.91 -4.05
N ALA A 100 -4.63 -15.46 -2.87
CA ALA A 100 -3.78 -16.54 -2.30
C ALA A 100 -3.74 -17.82 -3.16
N ASN A 101 -4.82 -18.12 -3.90
CA ASN A 101 -4.93 -19.34 -4.72
C ASN A 101 -4.34 -19.21 -6.14
N SER A 102 -3.67 -18.10 -6.45
CA SER A 102 -3.05 -17.87 -7.77
C SER A 102 -1.56 -18.18 -7.69
N ASP A 103 -1.03 -18.92 -8.66
CA ASP A 103 0.40 -19.24 -8.77
C ASP A 103 1.17 -18.30 -9.71
N ARG A 104 0.46 -17.40 -10.40
CA ARG A 104 1.05 -16.40 -11.32
C ARG A 104 2.00 -15.46 -10.59
N ALA A 105 3.10 -15.04 -11.22
CA ALA A 105 4.02 -14.11 -10.58
C ALA A 105 3.29 -12.84 -10.10
N MET A 106 3.66 -12.34 -8.92
CA MET A 106 3.00 -11.18 -8.33
C MET A 106 3.84 -9.93 -8.49
N ILE A 107 3.24 -8.87 -9.04
CA ILE A 107 3.86 -7.55 -9.16
C ILE A 107 3.10 -6.60 -8.25
N LEU A 108 3.75 -6.08 -7.23
CA LEU A 108 3.20 -5.06 -6.35
C LEU A 108 3.77 -3.71 -6.77
N ILE A 109 2.90 -2.71 -6.96
CA ILE A 109 3.30 -1.36 -7.38
C ILE A 109 2.72 -0.35 -6.40
N ALA A 110 3.60 0.38 -5.74
CA ALA A 110 3.24 1.45 -4.83
C ALA A 110 3.80 2.78 -5.32
N GLY A 111 2.99 3.84 -5.25
CA GLY A 111 3.47 5.22 -5.28
C GLY A 111 3.19 5.90 -3.95
N GLY A 112 4.23 6.46 -3.32
CA GLY A 112 4.10 7.13 -2.02
C GLY A 112 3.45 6.22 -0.97
N THR A 113 2.39 6.69 -0.32
CA THR A 113 1.65 5.92 0.71
C THR A 113 0.74 4.82 0.16
N GLY A 114 0.66 4.64 -1.17
CA GLY A 114 0.17 3.38 -1.76
C GLY A 114 0.92 2.14 -1.25
N PHE A 115 2.09 2.35 -0.62
CA PHE A 115 2.81 1.33 0.12
C PHE A 115 1.99 0.62 1.19
N SER A 116 1.05 1.28 1.89
CA SER A 116 0.20 0.60 2.89
C SER A 116 -0.52 -0.61 2.29
N TYR A 117 -1.14 -0.41 1.13
CA TYR A 117 -1.85 -1.45 0.39
C TYR A 117 -0.93 -2.61 0.01
N THR A 118 0.20 -2.32 -0.64
CA THR A 118 1.12 -3.37 -1.09
C THR A 118 1.85 -4.04 0.07
N TRP A 119 2.07 -3.32 1.18
CA TRP A 119 2.70 -3.85 2.38
C TRP A 119 1.80 -4.86 3.10
N SER A 120 0.50 -4.62 3.17
CA SER A 120 -0.45 -5.61 3.70
C SER A 120 -0.45 -6.89 2.87
N ILE A 121 -0.49 -6.76 1.54
CA ILE A 121 -0.44 -7.90 0.60
C ILE A 121 0.89 -8.64 0.72
N LEU A 122 2.02 -7.94 0.75
CA LEU A 122 3.35 -8.55 0.87
C LEU A 122 3.49 -9.31 2.18
N GLN A 123 3.05 -8.76 3.30
CA GLN A 123 3.10 -9.46 4.59
C GLN A 123 2.23 -10.73 4.60
N ALA A 124 1.03 -10.68 4.01
CA ALA A 124 0.18 -11.86 3.89
C ALA A 124 0.86 -12.93 3.01
N HIS A 125 1.41 -12.52 1.87
CA HIS A 125 2.10 -13.40 0.95
C HIS A 125 3.35 -14.07 1.54
N LEU A 126 4.18 -13.32 2.28
CA LEU A 126 5.39 -13.87 2.90
C LEU A 126 5.11 -14.77 4.11
N ARG A 127 3.89 -14.67 4.67
CA ARG A 127 3.43 -15.56 5.74
C ARG A 127 2.87 -16.86 5.17
N ASP A 128 2.33 -16.83 3.96
CA ASP A 128 1.94 -18.05 3.26
C ASP A 128 3.22 -18.85 2.93
N ASP A 129 3.21 -20.16 3.16
CA ASP A 129 4.31 -21.05 2.79
C ASP A 129 4.29 -21.33 1.27
N THR A 130 4.43 -20.26 0.49
CA THR A 130 4.35 -20.27 -0.97
C THR A 130 5.71 -19.97 -1.60
N GLN A 131 5.97 -20.60 -2.75
CA GLN A 131 7.14 -20.29 -3.59
C GLN A 131 6.81 -19.33 -4.72
N ARG A 132 5.56 -18.83 -4.77
CA ARG A 132 5.11 -17.87 -5.77
C ARG A 132 6.03 -16.63 -5.74
N PRO A 133 6.63 -16.24 -6.88
CA PRO A 133 7.48 -15.05 -6.94
C PRO A 133 6.67 -13.76 -6.72
N VAL A 134 7.26 -12.82 -5.98
CA VAL A 134 6.72 -11.47 -5.77
C VAL A 134 7.81 -10.42 -5.98
N THR A 135 7.50 -9.40 -6.76
CA THR A 135 8.34 -8.20 -6.90
C THR A 135 7.57 -6.96 -6.48
N LEU A 136 8.09 -6.21 -5.51
CA LEU A 136 7.58 -4.91 -5.10
C LEU A 136 8.37 -3.79 -5.75
N TYR A 137 7.70 -3.00 -6.57
CA TYR A 137 8.17 -1.72 -7.08
C TYR A 137 7.57 -0.59 -6.24
N TRP A 138 8.43 0.20 -5.59
CA TRP A 138 7.98 1.34 -4.78
C TRP A 138 8.58 2.64 -5.28
N GLY A 139 7.71 3.49 -5.81
CA GLY A 139 8.04 4.82 -6.32
C GLY A 139 7.89 5.92 -5.26
N GLY A 140 8.94 6.71 -5.09
CA GLY A 140 8.96 7.94 -4.30
C GLY A 140 9.53 9.12 -5.10
N ARG A 141 9.41 10.35 -4.60
CA ARG A 141 10.02 11.50 -5.26
C ARG A 141 11.53 11.52 -4.97
N ALA A 142 11.93 11.27 -3.73
CA ALA A 142 13.32 11.19 -3.29
C ALA A 142 13.54 9.94 -2.41
N PRO A 143 14.80 9.52 -2.17
CA PRO A 143 15.10 8.33 -1.36
C PRO A 143 14.45 8.32 0.03
N GLU A 144 14.36 9.48 0.68
CA GLU A 144 13.74 9.67 1.99
C GLU A 144 12.22 9.42 2.02
N ASP A 145 11.54 9.41 0.87
CA ASP A 145 10.12 9.06 0.79
C ASP A 145 9.88 7.55 0.93
N LEU A 146 10.92 6.74 0.72
CA LEU A 146 10.87 5.28 0.83
C LEU A 146 11.19 4.86 2.27
N TYR A 147 10.32 5.24 3.20
CA TYR A 147 10.54 5.13 4.64
C TYR A 147 10.77 3.71 5.17
N TYR A 148 10.46 2.67 4.39
CA TYR A 148 10.73 1.25 4.71
C TYR A 148 11.85 0.63 3.87
N ASP A 149 12.62 1.42 3.11
CA ASP A 149 13.64 0.93 2.16
C ASP A 149 14.63 -0.06 2.80
N ALA A 150 15.22 0.30 3.94
CA ALA A 150 16.17 -0.58 4.63
C ALA A 150 15.54 -1.91 5.06
N ARG A 151 14.30 -1.86 5.57
CA ARG A 151 13.54 -3.05 5.99
C ARG A 151 13.21 -3.95 4.80
N LEU A 152 12.74 -3.39 3.70
CA LEU A 152 12.39 -4.15 2.50
C LEU A 152 13.61 -4.76 1.81
N ARG A 153 14.75 -4.08 1.80
CA ARG A 153 16.02 -4.64 1.31
C ARG A 153 16.45 -5.84 2.14
N GLU A 154 16.34 -5.75 3.45
CA GLU A 154 16.69 -6.86 4.33
C GLU A 154 15.74 -8.04 4.15
N LEU A 155 14.43 -7.77 4.07
CA LEU A 155 13.42 -8.78 3.80
C LEU A 155 13.64 -9.49 2.45
N SER A 156 14.05 -8.75 1.42
CA SER A 156 14.37 -9.33 0.09
C SER A 156 15.61 -10.22 0.11
N LYS A 157 16.54 -10.05 1.05
CA LYS A 157 17.66 -10.99 1.25
C LYS A 157 17.21 -12.27 1.95
N GLN A 158 16.22 -12.16 2.84
CA GLN A 158 15.73 -13.27 3.66
C GLN A 158 14.80 -14.21 2.88
N HIS A 159 14.03 -13.66 1.93
CA HIS A 159 13.05 -14.41 1.13
C HIS A 159 13.47 -14.49 -0.34
N LYS A 160 13.86 -15.69 -0.79
CA LYS A 160 14.34 -15.90 -2.17
C LYS A 160 13.31 -15.58 -3.25
N ASN A 161 12.02 -15.74 -2.94
CA ASN A 161 10.91 -15.43 -3.84
C ASN A 161 10.47 -13.96 -3.79
N PHE A 162 11.10 -13.12 -2.95
CA PHE A 162 10.77 -11.69 -2.86
C PHE A 162 11.89 -10.80 -3.38
N HIS A 163 11.51 -9.94 -4.32
CA HIS A 163 12.36 -8.92 -4.89
C HIS A 163 11.83 -7.52 -4.59
N TYR A 164 12.71 -6.65 -4.11
CA TYR A 164 12.40 -5.24 -3.91
C TYR A 164 13.09 -4.37 -4.97
N ARG A 165 12.34 -3.46 -5.58
CA ARG A 165 12.76 -2.54 -6.63
C ARG A 165 12.37 -1.11 -6.24
N PRO A 166 13.23 -0.43 -5.45
CA PRO A 166 13.01 0.96 -5.13
C PRO A 166 13.25 1.86 -6.35
N VAL A 167 12.36 2.84 -6.56
CA VAL A 167 12.40 3.78 -7.68
C VAL A 167 12.22 5.21 -7.15
N VAL A 168 13.09 6.13 -7.55
CA VAL A 168 12.95 7.55 -7.19
C VAL A 168 13.00 8.46 -8.41
N GLU A 169 12.23 9.54 -8.39
CA GLU A 169 12.30 10.56 -9.45
C GLU A 169 13.57 11.43 -9.32
N GLN A 170 13.99 11.73 -8.09
CA GLN A 170 15.08 12.63 -7.76
C GLN A 170 16.12 11.89 -6.91
N ALA A 171 17.12 11.31 -7.58
CA ALA A 171 18.21 10.61 -6.93
C ALA A 171 19.20 11.57 -6.24
N ASN A 172 19.75 11.14 -5.11
CA ASN A 172 20.94 11.76 -4.52
C ASN A 172 22.20 10.97 -4.92
N ALA A 173 23.39 11.47 -4.57
CA ALA A 173 24.67 10.86 -4.93
C ALA A 173 24.87 9.43 -4.40
N ASN A 174 24.11 9.02 -3.38
CA ASN A 174 24.19 7.71 -2.74
C ASN A 174 23.08 6.76 -3.21
N TRP A 175 22.29 7.15 -4.22
CA TRP A 175 21.21 6.34 -4.75
C TRP A 175 21.72 5.26 -5.69
N HIS A 176 21.32 4.02 -5.43
CA HIS A 176 21.70 2.84 -6.23
C HIS A 176 20.48 2.09 -6.79
N GLY A 177 19.27 2.60 -6.58
CA GLY A 177 18.03 2.02 -7.13
C GLY A 177 17.72 2.55 -8.53
N ALA A 178 16.54 2.23 -9.04
CA ALA A 178 16.07 2.77 -10.31
C ALA A 178 15.74 4.27 -10.18
N ILE A 179 15.88 4.99 -11.29
CA ILE A 179 15.58 6.42 -11.37
C ILE A 179 14.48 6.63 -12.41
N GLY A 180 13.43 7.38 -12.06
CA GLY A 180 12.30 7.69 -12.94
C GLY A 180 10.96 7.29 -12.36
N LEU A 181 10.03 6.93 -13.25
CA LEU A 181 8.67 6.54 -12.87
C LEU A 181 8.58 5.04 -12.59
N VAL A 182 7.80 4.67 -11.57
CA VAL A 182 7.72 3.29 -11.09
C VAL A 182 7.25 2.30 -12.17
N HIS A 183 6.33 2.70 -13.04
CA HIS A 183 5.82 1.84 -14.12
C HIS A 183 6.84 1.59 -15.23
N HIS A 184 7.72 2.56 -15.52
CA HIS A 184 8.84 2.34 -16.43
C HIS A 184 9.83 1.30 -15.87
N ALA A 185 10.07 1.30 -14.55
CA ALA A 185 10.92 0.30 -13.93
C ALA A 185 10.32 -1.12 -14.03
N VAL A 186 8.99 -1.25 -13.96
CA VAL A 186 8.32 -2.54 -14.21
C VAL A 186 8.53 -2.97 -15.65
N LEU A 187 8.22 -2.11 -16.62
CA LEU A 187 8.34 -2.44 -18.06
C LEU A 187 9.77 -2.71 -18.51
N ALA A 188 10.77 -2.19 -17.81
CA ALA A 188 12.18 -2.45 -18.09
C ALA A 188 12.64 -3.85 -17.63
N GLU A 189 11.96 -4.45 -16.65
CA GLU A 189 12.36 -5.73 -16.05
C GLU A 189 11.40 -6.88 -16.40
N GLN A 190 10.10 -6.58 -16.53
CA GLN A 190 9.05 -7.55 -16.79
C GLN A 190 8.76 -7.63 -18.29
N THR A 191 9.12 -8.76 -18.90
CA THR A 191 9.00 -8.97 -20.34
C THR A 191 7.67 -9.58 -20.77
N ASP A 192 6.94 -10.21 -19.85
CA ASP A 192 5.63 -10.79 -20.10
C ASP A 192 4.68 -10.51 -18.92
N LEU A 193 3.64 -9.72 -19.18
CA LEU A 193 2.62 -9.39 -18.19
C LEU A 193 1.37 -10.27 -18.31
N ASN A 194 1.28 -11.17 -19.29
CA ASN A 194 0.10 -12.00 -19.51
C ASN A 194 -0.16 -13.00 -18.37
N GLU A 195 0.92 -13.39 -17.68
CA GLU A 195 0.94 -14.41 -16.62
C GLU A 195 1.26 -13.81 -15.24
N ALA A 196 0.96 -12.52 -15.03
CA ALA A 196 1.23 -11.83 -13.77
C ALA A 196 -0.06 -11.30 -13.12
N ASP A 197 -0.18 -11.46 -11.79
CA ASP A 197 -1.14 -10.65 -11.02
C ASP A 197 -0.47 -9.33 -10.61
N VAL A 198 -1.03 -8.21 -11.06
CA VAL A 198 -0.53 -6.86 -10.75
C VAL A 198 -1.44 -6.20 -9.72
N TYR A 199 -0.86 -5.77 -8.60
CA TYR A 199 -1.55 -5.03 -7.56
C TYR A 199 -0.96 -3.64 -7.47
N VAL A 200 -1.77 -2.61 -7.67
CA VAL A 200 -1.31 -1.21 -7.79
C VAL A 200 -2.07 -0.28 -6.83
N ALA A 201 -1.32 0.58 -6.14
CA ALA A 201 -1.88 1.66 -5.34
C ALA A 201 -1.04 2.94 -5.39
N GLY A 202 -1.71 4.08 -5.45
CA GLY A 202 -1.10 5.41 -5.46
C GLY A 202 -2.06 6.44 -6.05
N ARG A 203 -1.53 7.56 -6.55
CA ARG A 203 -2.34 8.60 -7.21
C ARG A 203 -3.11 8.03 -8.41
N PHE A 204 -4.34 8.48 -8.60
CA PHE A 204 -5.26 7.94 -9.62
C PHE A 204 -4.69 8.09 -11.03
N GLU A 205 -3.99 9.18 -11.32
CA GLU A 205 -3.32 9.42 -12.60
C GLU A 205 -2.27 8.34 -12.89
N MET A 206 -1.50 7.96 -11.86
CA MET A 206 -0.50 6.91 -11.99
C MET A 206 -1.14 5.53 -12.20
N VAL A 207 -2.21 5.21 -11.47
CA VAL A 207 -2.95 3.95 -11.66
C VAL A 207 -3.55 3.88 -13.07
N ARG A 208 -4.10 4.99 -13.57
CA ARG A 208 -4.65 5.07 -14.94
C ARG A 208 -3.60 4.81 -16.00
N ILE A 209 -2.42 5.43 -15.89
CA ILE A 209 -1.30 5.20 -16.82
C ILE A 209 -0.88 3.73 -16.79
N ILE A 210 -0.69 3.15 -15.59
CA ILE A 210 -0.32 1.74 -15.43
C ILE A 210 -1.35 0.82 -16.10
N ARG A 211 -2.64 1.06 -15.86
CA ARG A 211 -3.72 0.27 -16.47
C ARG A 211 -3.60 0.28 -17.99
N ASP A 212 -3.52 1.47 -18.59
CA ASP A 212 -3.57 1.64 -20.03
C ASP A 212 -2.29 1.08 -20.69
N GLU A 213 -1.11 1.38 -20.15
CA GLU A 213 0.16 0.90 -20.70
C GLU A 213 0.34 -0.61 -20.53
N PHE A 214 0.06 -1.15 -19.34
CA PHE A 214 0.30 -2.57 -19.09
C PHE A 214 -0.69 -3.44 -19.85
N HIS A 215 -1.94 -2.97 -19.99
CA HIS A 215 -2.91 -3.63 -20.86
C HIS A 215 -2.45 -3.64 -22.32
N GLY A 216 -1.87 -2.52 -22.81
CA GLY A 216 -1.24 -2.46 -24.13
C GLY A 216 -0.05 -3.41 -24.31
N GLN A 217 0.59 -3.82 -23.21
CA GLN A 217 1.68 -4.82 -23.17
C GLN A 217 1.17 -6.25 -22.87
N GLY A 218 -0.15 -6.47 -22.89
CA GLY A 218 -0.77 -7.80 -22.78
C GLY A 218 -1.42 -8.11 -21.43
N LEU A 219 -1.22 -7.32 -20.37
CA LEU A 219 -1.82 -7.59 -19.06
C LEU A 219 -3.36 -7.70 -19.17
N PRO A 220 -3.97 -8.86 -18.85
CA PRO A 220 -5.42 -8.97 -18.84
C PRO A 220 -5.98 -8.16 -17.67
N LEU A 221 -6.98 -7.32 -17.91
CA LEU A 221 -7.52 -6.42 -16.89
C LEU A 221 -8.09 -7.16 -15.66
N GLN A 222 -8.51 -8.42 -15.80
CA GLN A 222 -8.94 -9.23 -14.64
C GLN A 222 -7.79 -9.59 -13.69
N GLN A 223 -6.54 -9.43 -14.14
CA GLN A 223 -5.31 -9.69 -13.38
C GLN A 223 -4.71 -8.39 -12.81
N LEU A 224 -5.35 -7.24 -13.03
CA LEU A 224 -4.95 -5.94 -12.49
C LEU A 224 -5.90 -5.54 -11.34
N TYR A 225 -5.34 -5.34 -10.16
CA TYR A 225 -6.09 -5.03 -8.94
C TYR A 225 -5.62 -3.72 -8.31
N GLY A 226 -6.57 -2.91 -7.88
CA GLY A 226 -6.35 -1.68 -7.13
C GLY A 226 -7.67 -0.93 -6.99
N ASP A 227 -8.00 -0.42 -5.81
CA ASP A 227 -9.31 0.19 -5.58
C ASP A 227 -9.56 1.42 -6.46
N ALA A 228 -8.50 2.14 -6.86
CA ALA A 228 -8.61 3.27 -7.80
C ALA A 228 -9.25 2.86 -9.15
N LEU A 229 -9.10 1.59 -9.58
CA LEU A 229 -9.67 1.07 -10.83
C LEU A 229 -11.20 1.07 -10.82
N ALA A 230 -11.83 1.07 -9.64
CA ALA A 230 -13.29 1.16 -9.53
C ALA A 230 -13.83 2.57 -9.86
N PHE A 231 -12.95 3.56 -9.99
CA PHE A 231 -13.30 4.97 -10.17
C PHE A 231 -12.79 5.57 -11.50
N ILE A 232 -12.09 4.78 -12.34
CA ILE A 232 -11.45 5.26 -13.58
C ILE A 232 -11.77 4.40 -14.81
#